data_AF-A0A6V7X5U8-F1
#
_entry.id   AF-A0A6V7X5U8-F1
#
_cell.length_a   1.000
_cell.length_b   1.000
_cell.length_c   1.000
_cell.angle_alpha   90.00
_cell.angle_beta   90.00
_cell.angle_gamma   90.00
#
_symmetry.space_group_name_H-M   'P 1'
#
loop_
_entity.id
_entity.type
_entity.pdbx_description
1 polymer ?
#
loop_
_entity_poly.entity_id
_entity_poly.type
_entity_poly.pdbx_seq_one_letter_code
_entity_poly.pdbx_strand_id
1 'polypeptide(L)'
;MLFKKLGPLSFLFIILKCLNTASAQSPQICDRAPDDIMKNLCLNMVDVMVNVSNFIAENPLRKGMSQDSSGDRPELKCLNQSCVCPYYGGQTDGSVNGCTLSNGQKVQKALRKEIRMISDEERNELFKAIRDMKDTSDYDYIATIHRLAYEQGGAHNGAAFFSWHNEYCKRYEILVRKRNPSLALHYLDSTLDSPLPTPADSVLFTDEFFGTTNEQNYVTTGPFAPWETLEGDPYITRQVGKGGRFLNDYDIQWTLSQTKIENVMTYTLPSDKCPYEVNWEWIEWPHGNFHGYIGGDMVTMFPNKAANDIIFFFFHSHVNKIFVDWRLTRQTRSQRENVYPADLADCENPAHFRNATMSQFAPFKNIDGLKNDYTDNMYEYVDKPNCTATTDCGSRFLFCDRSTDAPRCLSKVRPGGNCKGFPNADICYNSTCVNDVCVVVSTKAATITATSTVKMTEKPSTLTPKITEVPTTKAARLTEKPTPTTPEVTEEPTSTVKPTEKQTTVTSRVTEKPTSTVRVTEVPTILTTRLTEKPITTTRMVAENPTTTTPKTMEETTTPKKQTPSTQTLTMKITKPPTTIKPTKPTSFIGKITTKIIGTTKKSEKTTKNPIKKKEMYVHK
;
A
#
# COMPACT_ATOMS: atom_id res chain seq x y z
N MET A 1 -41.33 33.25 14.47
CA MET A 1 -42.18 32.10 14.08
C MET A 1 -42.25 32.03 12.56
N LEU A 2 -41.55 31.12 11.86
CA LEU A 2 -41.77 30.89 10.41
C LEU A 2 -41.23 29.57 9.82
N PHE A 3 -41.03 28.53 10.65
CA PHE A 3 -40.60 27.19 10.19
C PHE A 3 -41.51 26.07 10.74
N LYS A 4 -42.77 26.05 10.27
CA LYS A 4 -43.73 24.94 10.47
C LYS A 4 -44.71 24.82 9.29
N LYS A 5 -44.22 24.58 8.06
CA LYS A 5 -45.08 24.22 6.90
C LYS A 5 -44.36 23.57 5.70
N LEU A 6 -43.42 22.66 5.96
CA LEU A 6 -42.92 21.71 4.95
C LEU A 6 -43.28 20.29 5.42
N GLY A 7 -44.12 19.60 4.64
CA GLY A 7 -44.57 18.24 4.97
C GLY A 7 -43.57 17.16 4.55
N PRO A 8 -43.78 15.89 4.94
CA PRO A 8 -42.86 14.80 4.63
C PRO A 8 -42.63 14.60 3.13
N LEU A 9 -43.61 14.91 2.27
CA LEU A 9 -43.43 14.89 0.81
C LEU A 9 -42.32 15.85 0.33
N SER A 10 -42.13 17.02 0.94
CA SER A 10 -41.08 17.96 0.53
C SER A 10 -39.68 17.44 0.87
N PHE A 11 -39.54 16.73 2.00
CA PHE A 11 -38.30 16.01 2.32
C PHE A 11 -38.08 14.84 1.36
N LEU A 12 -39.13 14.07 1.06
CA LEU A 12 -39.08 12.97 0.10
C LEU A 12 -38.67 13.46 -1.29
N PHE A 13 -39.18 14.61 -1.76
CA PHE A 13 -38.79 15.20 -3.06
C PHE A 13 -37.34 15.71 -3.11
N ILE A 14 -36.79 16.19 -1.99
CA ILE A 14 -35.36 16.56 -1.91
C ILE A 14 -34.50 15.30 -1.94
N ILE A 15 -34.88 14.26 -1.19
CA ILE A 15 -34.22 12.94 -1.24
C ILE A 15 -34.31 12.34 -2.65
N LEU A 16 -35.48 12.40 -3.31
CA LEU A 16 -35.65 11.92 -4.68
C LEU A 16 -34.81 12.70 -5.70
N LYS A 17 -34.62 14.02 -5.51
CA LYS A 17 -33.70 14.81 -6.35
C LYS A 17 -32.24 14.45 -6.12
N CYS A 18 -31.83 14.10 -4.90
CA CYS A 18 -30.49 13.59 -4.62
C CYS A 18 -30.28 12.15 -5.12
N LEU A 19 -31.31 11.30 -5.07
CA LEU A 19 -31.29 9.97 -5.68
C LEU A 19 -31.12 10.05 -7.21
N ASN A 20 -31.73 11.06 -7.85
CA ASN A 20 -31.61 11.30 -9.30
C ASN A 20 -30.30 12.02 -9.72
N THR A 21 -29.36 12.27 -8.78
CA THR A 21 -28.01 12.77 -9.08
C THR A 21 -26.92 11.71 -8.96
N ALA A 22 -27.25 10.49 -8.52
CA ALA A 22 -26.43 9.33 -8.84
C ALA A 22 -26.63 9.01 -10.33
N SER A 23 -25.70 9.46 -11.18
CA SER A 23 -25.70 9.12 -12.61
C SER A 23 -25.27 7.66 -12.75
N ALA A 24 -26.23 6.75 -12.58
CA ALA A 24 -26.00 5.30 -12.54
C ALA A 24 -25.10 4.86 -13.71
N GLN A 25 -23.87 4.47 -13.39
CA GLN A 25 -22.89 4.03 -14.37
C GLN A 25 -23.42 2.82 -15.13
N SER A 26 -23.49 2.92 -16.46
CA SER A 26 -24.01 1.83 -17.29
C SER A 26 -23.03 0.65 -17.28
N PRO A 27 -23.47 -0.59 -16.97
CA PRO A 27 -22.63 -1.78 -17.08
C PRO A 27 -22.03 -2.00 -18.48
N GLN A 28 -22.59 -1.34 -19.51
CA GLN A 28 -22.09 -1.29 -20.88
C GLN A 28 -20.64 -0.78 -20.98
N ILE A 29 -20.15 0.00 -20.00
CA ILE A 29 -18.76 0.43 -19.99
C ILE A 29 -17.80 -0.77 -19.82
N CYS A 30 -18.21 -1.79 -19.07
CA CYS A 30 -17.48 -3.03 -18.87
C CYS A 30 -17.54 -3.97 -20.09
N ASP A 31 -18.45 -3.77 -21.04
CA ASP A 31 -18.44 -4.50 -22.32
C ASP A 31 -17.26 -4.10 -23.22
N ARG A 32 -16.57 -2.99 -22.91
CA ARG A 32 -15.36 -2.53 -23.60
C ARG A 32 -14.05 -3.03 -22.98
N ALA A 33 -14.11 -3.90 -21.98
CA ALA A 33 -12.93 -4.47 -21.33
C ALA A 33 -12.09 -5.35 -22.29
N PRO A 34 -10.75 -5.37 -22.16
CA PRO A 34 -9.87 -6.11 -23.07
C PRO A 34 -9.91 -7.64 -22.88
N ASP A 35 -10.33 -8.09 -21.69
CA ASP A 35 -10.42 -9.50 -21.32
C ASP A 35 -11.49 -9.73 -20.23
N ASP A 36 -11.84 -11.00 -19.99
CA ASP A 36 -12.85 -11.39 -19.01
C ASP A 36 -12.46 -11.06 -17.56
N ILE A 37 -11.18 -10.93 -17.22
CA ILE A 37 -10.73 -10.60 -15.86
C ILE A 37 -11.02 -9.12 -15.58
N MET A 38 -10.61 -8.24 -16.48
CA MET A 38 -10.94 -6.81 -16.46
C MET A 38 -12.45 -6.59 -16.51
N LYS A 39 -13.18 -7.36 -17.32
CA LYS A 39 -14.64 -7.28 -17.40
C LYS A 39 -15.32 -7.60 -16.06
N ASN A 40 -14.96 -8.72 -15.44
CA ASN A 40 -15.51 -9.12 -14.15
C ASN A 40 -15.10 -8.14 -13.03
N LEU A 41 -13.87 -7.62 -13.05
CA LEU A 41 -13.43 -6.57 -12.12
C LEU A 41 -14.29 -5.29 -12.23
N CYS A 42 -14.51 -4.80 -13.46
CA CYS A 42 -15.36 -3.64 -13.73
C CYS A 42 -16.82 -3.89 -13.28
N LEU A 43 -17.41 -5.04 -13.62
CA LEU A 43 -18.78 -5.37 -13.25
C LEU A 43 -18.96 -5.45 -11.73
N ASN A 44 -17.99 -6.03 -11.01
CA ASN A 44 -18.00 -6.07 -9.54
C ASN A 44 -17.92 -4.66 -8.94
N MET A 45 -17.08 -3.77 -9.48
CA MET A 45 -17.00 -2.39 -9.00
C MET A 45 -18.30 -1.61 -9.24
N VAL A 46 -18.95 -1.79 -10.39
CA VAL A 46 -20.25 -1.16 -10.71
C VAL A 46 -21.37 -1.67 -9.80
N ASP A 47 -21.46 -2.99 -9.58
CA ASP A 47 -22.42 -3.59 -8.64
C ASP A 47 -22.20 -3.06 -7.21
N VAL A 48 -20.95 -2.96 -6.77
CA VAL A 48 -20.59 -2.41 -5.46
C VAL A 48 -20.99 -0.93 -5.32
N MET A 49 -20.83 -0.09 -6.35
CA MET A 49 -21.33 1.29 -6.30
C MET A 49 -22.85 1.37 -6.12
N VAL A 50 -23.60 0.47 -6.76
CA VAL A 50 -25.06 0.37 -6.61
C VAL A 50 -25.43 -0.12 -5.20
N ASN A 51 -24.79 -1.19 -4.71
CA ASN A 51 -25.08 -1.79 -3.41
C ASN A 51 -24.67 -0.89 -2.24
N VAL A 52 -23.55 -0.17 -2.34
CA VAL A 52 -23.17 0.91 -1.41
C VAL A 52 -24.22 2.02 -1.39
N SER A 53 -24.70 2.47 -2.56
CA SER A 53 -25.71 3.52 -2.67
C SER A 53 -27.04 3.11 -2.01
N ASN A 54 -27.47 1.87 -2.23
CA ASN A 54 -28.65 1.28 -1.59
C ASN A 54 -28.46 1.17 -0.07
N PHE A 55 -27.34 0.62 0.40
CA PHE A 55 -27.04 0.46 1.81
C PHE A 55 -27.01 1.80 2.57
N ILE A 56 -26.44 2.86 1.97
CA ILE A 56 -26.44 4.22 2.54
C ILE A 56 -27.85 4.84 2.56
N ALA A 57 -28.70 4.53 1.58
CA ALA A 57 -30.08 5.00 1.54
C ALA A 57 -30.95 4.31 2.61
N GLU A 58 -30.73 3.02 2.87
CA GLU A 58 -31.40 2.24 3.92
C GLU A 58 -30.86 2.54 5.33
N ASN A 59 -29.57 2.89 5.45
CA ASN A 59 -28.90 3.16 6.73
C ASN A 59 -28.41 4.62 6.82
N PRO A 60 -29.30 5.64 6.75
CA PRO A 60 -28.89 7.04 6.76
C PRO A 60 -28.23 7.51 8.07
N LEU A 61 -28.29 6.71 9.14
CA LEU A 61 -27.52 6.94 10.36
C LEU A 61 -26.01 6.65 10.17
N ARG A 62 -25.64 5.70 9.29
CA ARG A 62 -24.24 5.47 8.88
C ARG A 62 -23.68 6.62 8.04
N LYS A 63 -24.54 7.42 7.41
CA LYS A 63 -24.17 8.69 6.74
C LYS A 63 -23.59 9.73 7.72
N GLY A 64 -23.76 9.50 9.02
CA GLY A 64 -23.11 10.25 10.11
C GLY A 64 -21.91 9.54 10.75
N MET A 65 -21.55 8.31 10.35
CA MET A 65 -20.35 7.60 10.86
C MET A 65 -19.05 8.09 10.21
N SER A 66 -18.81 9.39 10.33
CA SER A 66 -17.52 9.80 10.87
C SER A 66 -17.60 9.63 12.40
N GLN A 67 -16.46 9.46 13.06
CA GLN A 67 -16.36 9.31 14.51
C GLN A 67 -16.82 7.96 15.09
N ASP A 68 -16.01 6.90 14.90
CA ASP A 68 -15.29 6.47 16.11
C ASP A 68 -14.45 7.68 16.53
N SER A 69 -14.75 8.25 17.70
CA SER A 69 -14.30 9.59 18.04
C SER A 69 -12.79 9.68 17.90
N SER A 70 -12.34 10.47 16.92
CA SER A 70 -10.95 10.90 16.80
C SER A 70 -10.66 11.92 17.91
N GLY A 71 -10.78 11.46 19.16
CA GLY A 71 -10.29 12.07 20.38
C GLY A 71 -8.77 12.08 20.29
N ASP A 72 -8.30 13.08 19.57
CA ASP A 72 -6.93 13.36 19.20
C ASP A 72 -6.00 12.16 18.96
N ARG A 73 -6.01 11.72 17.69
CA ARG A 73 -4.83 11.19 16.99
C ARG A 73 -4.15 12.30 16.13
N PRO A 74 -3.54 13.34 16.74
CA PRO A 74 -2.93 14.45 16.02
C PRO A 74 -1.63 14.05 15.33
N GLU A 75 -0.95 13.00 15.81
CA GLU A 75 0.27 12.47 15.22
C GLU A 75 0.04 12.00 13.79
N LEU A 76 -1.15 11.45 13.50
CA LEU A 76 -1.56 11.03 12.16
C LEU A 76 -1.77 12.21 11.20
N LYS A 77 -1.90 13.44 11.71
CA LYS A 77 -2.00 14.68 10.91
C LYS A 77 -0.63 15.29 10.60
N CYS A 78 0.47 14.75 11.15
CA CYS A 78 1.81 15.29 10.94
C CYS A 78 2.34 15.06 9.52
N LEU A 79 3.17 16.02 9.08
CA LEU A 79 3.87 16.04 7.77
C LEU A 79 5.37 16.41 7.90
N ASN A 80 5.93 16.34 9.12
CA ASN A 80 7.36 16.45 9.39
C ASN A 80 7.77 15.76 10.70
N GLN A 81 9.08 15.57 10.92
CA GLN A 81 9.56 14.83 12.10
C GLN A 81 9.37 15.60 13.41
N SER A 82 9.44 16.93 13.42
CA SER A 82 9.20 17.75 14.61
C SER A 82 7.79 17.56 15.18
N CYS A 83 6.78 17.60 14.32
CA CYS A 83 5.38 17.40 14.68
C CYS A 83 5.12 16.03 15.32
N VAL A 84 5.69 14.97 14.74
CA VAL A 84 5.46 13.59 15.22
C VAL A 84 6.36 13.21 16.41
N CYS A 85 7.42 13.99 16.68
CA CYS A 85 8.45 13.66 17.67
C CYS A 85 7.93 13.32 19.09
N PRO A 86 6.98 14.08 19.69
CA PRO A 86 6.47 13.77 21.02
C PRO A 86 5.81 12.39 21.12
N TYR A 87 5.18 11.94 20.02
CA TYR A 87 4.48 10.66 19.92
C TYR A 87 5.43 9.48 19.65
N TYR A 88 6.70 9.76 19.34
CA TYR A 88 7.81 8.81 19.34
C TYR A 88 8.64 8.87 20.64
N GLY A 89 8.21 9.64 21.65
CA GLY A 89 8.95 9.82 22.92
C GLY A 89 10.22 10.67 22.78
N GLY A 90 10.34 11.47 21.73
CA GLY A 90 11.47 12.36 21.49
C GLY A 90 11.20 13.84 21.79
N GLN A 91 12.26 14.63 21.74
CA GLN A 91 12.24 16.09 21.86
C GLN A 91 12.61 16.75 20.52
N THR A 92 11.99 17.90 20.24
CA THR A 92 12.25 18.69 19.02
C THR A 92 13.01 19.97 19.33
N ASP A 93 13.88 20.38 18.42
CA ASP A 93 14.57 21.69 18.43
C ASP A 93 13.78 22.79 17.69
N GLY A 94 12.58 22.47 17.19
CA GLY A 94 11.72 23.37 16.42
C GLY A 94 12.06 23.46 14.93
N SER A 95 13.15 22.85 14.45
CA SER A 95 13.39 22.69 13.01
C SER A 95 12.50 21.60 12.42
N VAL A 96 12.15 21.69 11.12
CA VAL A 96 11.18 20.80 10.45
C VAL A 96 11.49 19.30 10.69
N ASN A 97 12.76 18.91 10.54
CA ASN A 97 13.22 17.54 10.74
C ASN A 97 13.91 17.33 12.11
N GLY A 98 13.73 18.26 13.04
CA GLY A 98 14.29 18.23 14.38
C GLY A 98 13.52 17.26 15.28
N CYS A 99 14.02 16.03 15.41
CA CYS A 99 13.54 15.08 16.41
C CYS A 99 14.68 14.23 16.95
N THR A 100 14.87 14.23 18.27
CA THR A 100 15.88 13.44 18.99
C THR A 100 15.20 12.59 20.06
N LEU A 101 15.38 11.28 20.02
CA LEU A 101 14.83 10.34 20.99
C LEU A 101 15.59 10.41 22.33
N SER A 102 15.01 9.81 23.39
CA SER A 102 15.62 9.76 24.73
C SER A 102 16.99 9.06 24.80
N ASN A 103 17.32 8.21 23.81
CA ASN A 103 18.63 7.58 23.65
C ASN A 103 19.65 8.43 22.86
N GLY A 104 19.29 9.66 22.46
CA GLY A 104 20.12 10.56 21.64
C GLY A 104 20.05 10.31 20.13
N GLN A 105 19.33 9.29 19.66
CA GLN A 105 19.17 8.99 18.23
C GLN A 105 18.27 10.04 17.56
N LYS A 106 18.71 10.61 16.44
CA LYS A 106 17.89 11.51 15.62
C LYS A 106 16.96 10.73 14.70
N VAL A 107 15.66 10.98 14.78
CA VAL A 107 14.67 10.34 13.90
C VAL A 107 14.81 10.89 12.49
N GLN A 108 15.12 10.02 11.53
CA GLN A 108 15.19 10.35 10.11
C GLN A 108 13.85 10.06 9.42
N LYS A 109 13.65 10.61 8.21
CA LYS A 109 12.55 10.18 7.33
C LYS A 109 12.63 8.67 7.03
N ALA A 110 11.48 8.05 6.82
CA ALA A 110 11.37 6.59 6.65
C ALA A 110 11.94 6.14 5.30
N LEU A 111 12.87 5.17 5.32
CA LEU A 111 13.51 4.65 4.10
C LEU A 111 12.77 3.40 3.59
N ARG A 112 11.82 3.61 2.67
CA ARG A 112 10.96 2.57 2.11
C ARG A 112 11.72 1.76 1.06
N LYS A 113 12.33 0.65 1.50
CA LYS A 113 12.94 -0.40 0.67
C LYS A 113 11.89 -1.38 0.12
N GLU A 114 12.29 -2.20 -0.86
CA GLU A 114 11.53 -3.39 -1.26
C GLU A 114 11.56 -4.44 -0.12
N ILE A 115 10.45 -5.11 0.14
CA ILE A 115 10.26 -5.98 1.33
C ILE A 115 11.21 -7.19 1.37
N ARG A 116 11.76 -7.63 0.23
CA ARG A 116 12.77 -8.69 0.13
C ARG A 116 14.21 -8.16 0.23
N MET A 117 14.41 -6.84 0.28
CA MET A 117 15.73 -6.19 0.34
C MET A 117 16.12 -5.69 1.74
N ILE A 118 15.31 -5.96 2.76
CA ILE A 118 15.59 -5.61 4.16
C ILE A 118 16.28 -6.76 4.90
N SER A 119 16.93 -6.45 6.02
CA SER A 119 17.57 -7.48 6.85
C SER A 119 16.53 -8.34 7.59
N ASP A 120 16.99 -9.46 8.13
CA ASP A 120 16.12 -10.37 8.90
C ASP A 120 15.69 -9.72 10.23
N GLU A 121 16.56 -8.93 10.85
CA GLU A 121 16.26 -8.13 12.04
C GLU A 121 15.22 -7.05 11.74
N GLU A 122 15.39 -6.31 10.63
CA GLU A 122 14.45 -5.25 10.23
C GLU A 122 13.08 -5.81 9.87
N ARG A 123 13.02 -6.97 9.20
CA ARG A 123 11.76 -7.68 8.91
C ARG A 123 11.07 -8.16 10.18
N ASN A 124 11.82 -8.78 11.10
CA ASN A 124 11.29 -9.28 12.36
C ASN A 124 10.75 -8.14 13.24
N GLU A 125 11.48 -7.04 13.38
CA GLU A 125 11.03 -5.85 14.12
C GLU A 125 9.80 -5.20 13.48
N LEU A 126 9.75 -5.12 12.14
CA LEU A 126 8.56 -4.60 11.44
C LEU A 126 7.33 -5.48 11.64
N PHE A 127 7.47 -6.79 11.46
CA PHE A 127 6.36 -7.73 11.63
C PHE A 127 5.89 -7.79 13.08
N LYS A 128 6.81 -7.68 14.06
CA LYS A 128 6.47 -7.50 15.47
C LYS A 128 5.71 -6.20 15.69
N ALA A 129 6.16 -5.06 15.17
CA ALA A 129 5.47 -3.77 15.33
C ALA A 129 4.05 -3.78 14.72
N ILE A 130 3.84 -4.54 13.63
CA ILE A 130 2.51 -4.74 13.02
C ILE A 130 1.62 -5.66 13.89
N ARG A 131 2.18 -6.68 14.56
CA ARG A 131 1.46 -7.47 15.58
C ARG A 131 1.09 -6.62 16.80
N ASP A 132 2.03 -5.83 17.31
CA ASP A 132 1.79 -4.88 18.41
C ASP A 132 0.69 -3.85 18.06
N MET A 133 0.51 -3.49 16.78
CA MET A 133 -0.61 -2.65 16.30
C MET A 133 -1.96 -3.36 16.33
N LYS A 134 -2.02 -4.68 16.15
CA LYS A 134 -3.26 -5.47 16.24
C LYS A 134 -3.71 -5.59 17.69
N ASP A 135 -2.79 -5.92 18.60
CA ASP A 135 -3.04 -6.05 20.04
C ASP A 135 -3.50 -4.72 20.71
N THR A 136 -3.24 -3.58 20.05
CA THR A 136 -3.64 -2.24 20.50
C THR A 136 -4.75 -1.62 19.65
N SER A 137 -5.39 -2.40 18.78
CA SER A 137 -6.44 -1.98 17.84
C SER A 137 -6.07 -0.84 16.86
N ASP A 138 -4.81 -0.42 16.82
CA ASP A 138 -4.29 0.56 15.84
C ASP A 138 -4.36 0.01 14.41
N TYR A 139 -4.19 -1.31 14.22
CA TYR A 139 -4.41 -1.96 12.93
C TYR A 139 -5.89 -1.97 12.52
N ASP A 140 -6.78 -2.28 13.45
CA ASP A 140 -8.22 -2.38 13.14
C ASP A 140 -8.86 -1.02 12.90
N TYR A 141 -8.38 0.01 13.61
CA TYR A 141 -8.64 1.41 13.30
C TYR A 141 -8.24 1.76 11.86
N ILE A 142 -6.99 1.49 11.46
CA ILE A 142 -6.51 1.90 10.13
C ILE A 142 -7.17 1.07 9.02
N ALA A 143 -7.42 -0.23 9.21
CA ALA A 143 -8.20 -1.04 8.27
C ALA A 143 -9.66 -0.55 8.12
N THR A 144 -10.31 -0.18 9.22
CA THR A 144 -11.67 0.40 9.21
C THR A 144 -11.73 1.73 8.46
N ILE A 145 -10.69 2.55 8.55
CA ILE A 145 -10.57 3.82 7.83
C ILE A 145 -10.61 3.62 6.30
N HIS A 146 -9.92 2.62 5.75
CA HIS A 146 -10.00 2.31 4.32
C HIS A 146 -11.38 1.81 3.93
N ARG A 147 -11.97 0.90 4.70
CA ARG A 147 -13.34 0.42 4.49
C ARG A 147 -14.34 1.57 4.39
N LEU A 148 -14.32 2.49 5.37
CA LEU A 148 -15.24 3.63 5.39
C LEU A 148 -14.99 4.62 4.24
N ALA A 149 -13.74 4.83 3.83
CA ALA A 149 -13.42 5.71 2.72
C ALA A 149 -13.79 5.11 1.34
N TYR A 150 -13.65 3.79 1.19
CA TYR A 150 -14.12 3.02 0.03
C TYR A 150 -15.65 3.00 -0.04
N GLU A 151 -16.33 2.65 1.06
CA GLU A 151 -17.81 2.67 1.18
C GLU A 151 -18.41 4.07 1.02
N GLN A 152 -17.62 5.14 1.09
CA GLN A 152 -18.08 6.51 0.81
C GLN A 152 -17.71 6.99 -0.61
N GLY A 153 -17.02 6.16 -1.40
CA GLY A 153 -16.58 6.49 -2.75
C GLY A 153 -15.67 7.71 -2.81
N GLY A 154 -14.73 7.82 -1.87
CA GLY A 154 -13.78 8.94 -1.76
C GLY A 154 -12.30 8.52 -1.73
N ALA A 155 -12.01 7.28 -2.14
CA ALA A 155 -10.67 6.68 -2.10
C ALA A 155 -10.30 5.85 -3.35
N HIS A 156 -11.28 5.47 -4.19
CA HIS A 156 -11.08 4.65 -5.40
C HIS A 156 -12.06 5.07 -6.49
N ASN A 157 -11.71 4.81 -7.75
CA ASN A 157 -12.51 5.08 -8.94
C ASN A 157 -12.64 6.58 -9.32
N GLY A 158 -11.58 7.37 -9.08
CA GLY A 158 -11.59 8.81 -9.32
C GLY A 158 -10.28 9.47 -8.87
N ALA A 159 -10.06 10.72 -9.28
CA ALA A 159 -8.81 11.48 -9.16
C ALA A 159 -8.12 11.39 -7.78
N ALA A 160 -8.89 11.41 -6.69
CA ALA A 160 -8.34 11.38 -5.33
C ALA A 160 -7.61 10.09 -4.92
N PHE A 161 -7.69 8.99 -5.68
CA PHE A 161 -7.11 7.68 -5.34
C PHE A 161 -5.67 7.77 -4.82
N PHE A 162 -4.76 8.38 -5.59
CA PHE A 162 -3.36 8.49 -5.18
C PHE A 162 -3.14 9.44 -4.00
N SER A 163 -3.82 10.59 -3.97
CA SER A 163 -3.72 11.52 -2.84
C SER A 163 -4.23 10.93 -1.53
N TRP A 164 -5.28 10.09 -1.59
CA TRP A 164 -5.85 9.41 -0.43
C TRP A 164 -4.92 8.31 0.08
N HIS A 165 -4.44 7.43 -0.82
CA HIS A 165 -3.56 6.33 -0.44
C HIS A 165 -2.16 6.79 0.03
N ASN A 166 -1.66 7.92 -0.47
CA ASN A 166 -0.44 8.53 0.05
C ASN A 166 -0.56 8.88 1.54
N GLU A 167 -1.60 9.64 1.91
CA GLU A 167 -1.88 10.01 3.31
C GLU A 167 -2.18 8.78 4.17
N TYR A 168 -2.91 7.79 3.64
CA TYR A 168 -3.18 6.53 4.32
C TYR A 168 -1.91 5.72 4.64
N CYS A 169 -1.02 5.53 3.65
CA CYS A 169 0.26 4.86 3.84
C CYS A 169 1.15 5.61 4.83
N LYS A 170 1.17 6.95 4.79
CA LYS A 170 1.88 7.79 5.78
C LYS A 170 1.28 7.62 7.19
N ARG A 171 -0.04 7.53 7.34
CA ARG A 171 -0.68 7.29 8.65
C ARG A 171 -0.33 5.90 9.19
N TYR A 172 -0.39 4.86 8.37
CA TYR A 172 0.05 3.50 8.76
C TYR A 172 1.52 3.49 9.21
N GLU A 173 2.41 4.14 8.46
CA GLU A 173 3.83 4.22 8.78
C GLU A 173 4.10 4.95 10.11
N ILE A 174 3.32 5.99 10.45
CA ILE A 174 3.39 6.62 11.77
C ILE A 174 2.92 5.64 12.87
N LEU A 175 1.86 4.86 12.66
CA LEU A 175 1.40 3.85 13.63
C LEU A 175 2.47 2.77 13.87
N VAL A 176 3.15 2.28 12.82
CA VAL A 176 4.31 1.38 12.95
C VAL A 176 5.42 2.05 13.76
N ARG A 177 5.79 3.28 13.41
CA ARG A 177 6.92 4.00 14.02
C ARG A 177 6.67 4.46 15.45
N LYS A 178 5.41 4.53 15.92
CA LYS A 178 5.09 4.66 17.36
C LYS A 178 5.59 3.48 18.20
N ARG A 179 5.83 2.30 17.61
CA ARG A 179 6.43 1.14 18.29
C ARG A 179 7.97 1.18 18.20
N ASN A 180 8.50 1.43 17.00
CA ASN A 180 9.94 1.59 16.78
C ASN A 180 10.19 2.68 15.72
N PRO A 181 10.65 3.90 16.10
CA PRO A 181 10.83 5.02 15.17
C PRO A 181 11.88 4.83 14.08
N SER A 182 12.66 3.75 14.11
CA SER A 182 13.65 3.41 13.08
C SER A 182 13.02 2.70 11.86
N LEU A 183 11.79 2.17 11.99
CA LEU A 183 11.10 1.41 10.94
C LEU A 183 10.54 2.28 9.80
N ALA A 184 10.12 1.62 8.71
CA ALA A 184 9.44 2.23 7.56
C ALA A 184 8.35 1.30 7.00
N LEU A 185 7.40 1.86 6.25
CA LEU A 185 6.46 1.08 5.44
C LEU A 185 7.14 0.70 4.11
N HIS A 186 7.93 -0.35 4.15
CA HIS A 186 8.52 -0.98 2.96
C HIS A 186 7.47 -1.36 1.91
N TYR A 187 7.89 -1.56 0.67
CA TYR A 187 7.00 -1.82 -0.46
C TYR A 187 7.16 -3.23 -1.04
N LEU A 188 6.09 -3.76 -1.64
CA LEU A 188 6.07 -5.04 -2.34
C LEU A 188 5.99 -4.78 -3.85
N ASP A 189 7.10 -4.93 -4.56
CA ASP A 189 7.13 -4.83 -6.01
C ASP A 189 6.77 -6.17 -6.66
N SER A 190 5.50 -6.30 -7.07
CA SER A 190 5.01 -7.50 -7.73
C SER A 190 5.55 -7.71 -9.15
N THR A 191 6.25 -6.73 -9.73
CA THR A 191 6.92 -6.93 -11.04
C THR A 191 8.07 -7.93 -10.93
N LEU A 192 8.66 -8.10 -9.74
CA LEU A 192 9.65 -9.14 -9.45
C LEU A 192 9.02 -10.55 -9.43
N ASP A 193 7.72 -10.65 -9.17
CA ASP A 193 6.97 -11.91 -9.09
C ASP A 193 6.27 -12.29 -10.40
N SER A 194 5.79 -11.28 -11.15
CA SER A 194 4.99 -11.48 -12.37
C SER A 194 5.60 -12.38 -13.46
N PRO A 195 6.94 -12.47 -13.66
CA PRO A 195 7.54 -13.33 -14.69
C PRO A 195 7.80 -14.78 -14.22
N LEU A 196 7.42 -15.14 -13.00
CA LEU A 196 7.61 -16.51 -12.49
C LEU A 196 6.73 -17.53 -13.24
N PRO A 197 7.16 -18.80 -13.34
CA PRO A 197 6.37 -19.87 -13.97
C PRO A 197 5.02 -20.10 -13.28
N THR A 198 4.97 -19.88 -11.97
CA THR A 198 3.77 -19.77 -11.15
C THR A 198 3.99 -18.64 -10.13
N PRO A 199 3.49 -17.40 -10.32
CA PRO A 199 3.74 -16.31 -9.36
C PRO A 199 3.15 -16.54 -7.96
N ALA A 200 2.13 -17.39 -7.84
CA ALA A 200 1.59 -17.88 -6.57
C ALA A 200 2.56 -18.78 -5.76
N ASP A 201 3.67 -19.23 -6.36
CA ASP A 201 4.76 -19.94 -5.68
C ASP A 201 5.90 -19.02 -5.22
N SER A 202 5.74 -17.70 -5.32
CA SER A 202 6.69 -16.73 -4.76
C SER A 202 6.97 -16.96 -3.26
N VAL A 203 8.20 -16.72 -2.83
CA VAL A 203 8.64 -16.77 -1.43
C VAL A 203 7.83 -15.84 -0.51
N LEU A 204 7.13 -14.83 -1.05
CA LEU A 204 6.18 -14.00 -0.31
C LEU A 204 5.06 -14.82 0.36
N PHE A 205 4.67 -15.95 -0.23
CA PHE A 205 3.66 -16.88 0.29
C PHE A 205 4.29 -18.04 1.07
N THR A 206 5.12 -17.67 2.04
CA THR A 206 5.78 -18.56 3.01
C THR A 206 5.80 -17.92 4.40
N ASP A 207 6.08 -18.73 5.42
CA ASP A 207 6.18 -18.35 6.83
C ASP A 207 7.20 -17.22 7.11
N GLU A 208 8.17 -17.02 6.20
CA GLU A 208 9.19 -15.97 6.27
C GLU A 208 8.63 -14.56 6.01
N PHE A 209 7.48 -14.48 5.31
CA PHE A 209 6.84 -13.24 4.86
C PHE A 209 5.37 -13.20 5.30
N PHE A 210 4.42 -13.51 4.41
CA PHE A 210 3.01 -13.28 4.65
C PHE A 210 2.22 -14.55 5.01
N GLY A 211 2.88 -15.69 5.14
CA GLY A 211 2.27 -16.97 5.52
C GLY A 211 1.74 -17.80 4.34
N THR A 212 1.47 -19.07 4.62
CA THR A 212 0.85 -20.03 3.69
C THR A 212 -0.66 -20.13 3.92
N THR A 213 -1.37 -20.70 2.94
CA THR A 213 -2.83 -20.80 2.92
C THR A 213 -3.28 -22.25 2.89
N ASN A 214 -4.28 -22.61 3.70
CA ASN A 214 -4.82 -23.96 3.79
C ASN A 214 -5.93 -24.25 2.75
N GLU A 215 -6.45 -25.48 2.74
CA GLU A 215 -7.52 -25.91 1.81
C GLU A 215 -8.84 -25.12 1.96
N GLN A 216 -9.07 -24.49 3.10
CA GLN A 216 -10.23 -23.62 3.38
C GLN A 216 -9.96 -22.15 3.04
N ASN A 217 -8.84 -21.85 2.38
CA ASN A 217 -8.37 -20.52 2.00
C ASN A 217 -7.93 -19.61 3.16
N TYR A 218 -7.82 -20.12 4.40
CA TYR A 218 -7.31 -19.35 5.54
C TYR A 218 -5.78 -19.26 5.53
N VAL A 219 -5.22 -18.11 5.91
CA VAL A 219 -3.78 -17.95 6.14
C VAL A 219 -3.43 -18.49 7.53
N THR A 220 -2.80 -19.66 7.61
CA THR A 220 -2.64 -20.41 8.87
C THR A 220 -1.21 -20.49 9.39
N THR A 221 -0.24 -19.87 8.72
CA THR A 221 1.19 -19.90 9.11
C THR A 221 1.87 -18.53 8.98
N GLY A 222 3.13 -18.42 9.41
CA GLY A 222 3.89 -17.16 9.39
C GLY A 222 3.50 -16.15 10.48
N PRO A 223 4.07 -14.93 10.44
CA PRO A 223 3.95 -13.92 11.50
C PRO A 223 2.53 -13.37 11.69
N PHE A 224 1.66 -13.51 10.69
CA PHE A 224 0.29 -13.00 10.67
C PHE A 224 -0.76 -14.11 10.79
N ALA A 225 -0.45 -15.17 11.54
CA ALA A 225 -1.40 -16.22 11.91
C ALA A 225 -1.42 -16.44 13.45
N PRO A 226 -2.60 -16.68 14.07
CA PRO A 226 -3.92 -16.28 13.60
C PRO A 226 -3.99 -14.75 13.40
N TRP A 227 -5.02 -14.27 12.71
CA TRP A 227 -5.26 -12.83 12.52
C TRP A 227 -6.76 -12.58 12.37
N GLU A 228 -7.35 -12.09 13.45
CA GLU A 228 -8.79 -11.81 13.51
C GLU A 228 -9.16 -10.67 12.54
N THR A 229 -10.14 -10.89 11.68
CA THR A 229 -10.66 -9.87 10.75
C THR A 229 -11.53 -8.84 11.46
N LEU A 230 -11.88 -7.75 10.78
CA LEU A 230 -12.91 -6.80 11.24
C LEU A 230 -14.32 -7.43 11.35
N GLU A 231 -14.50 -8.69 10.94
CA GLU A 231 -15.75 -9.45 11.04
C GLU A 231 -15.75 -10.44 12.22
N GLY A 232 -14.62 -10.64 12.90
CA GLY A 232 -14.43 -11.68 13.92
C GLY A 232 -14.08 -13.06 13.35
N ASP A 233 -13.82 -13.19 12.04
CA ASP A 233 -13.22 -14.41 11.48
C ASP A 233 -11.77 -14.54 11.99
N PRO A 234 -11.33 -15.67 12.60
CA PRO A 234 -10.03 -15.77 13.29
C PRO A 234 -8.78 -15.78 12.37
N TYR A 235 -8.98 -15.82 11.05
CA TYR A 235 -7.93 -15.77 10.04
C TYR A 235 -8.42 -14.99 8.81
N ILE A 236 -7.53 -14.19 8.22
CA ILE A 236 -7.72 -13.65 6.86
C ILE A 236 -7.75 -14.78 5.82
N THR A 237 -8.47 -14.56 4.72
CA THR A 237 -8.55 -15.49 3.59
C THR A 237 -7.78 -15.00 2.36
N ARG A 238 -7.21 -15.93 1.59
CA ARG A 238 -6.55 -15.68 0.29
C ARG A 238 -6.86 -16.78 -0.71
N GLN A 239 -6.92 -16.43 -1.99
CA GLN A 239 -7.10 -17.38 -3.10
C GLN A 239 -6.05 -17.11 -4.18
N VAL A 240 -4.77 -17.24 -3.79
CA VAL A 240 -3.64 -16.73 -4.57
C VAL A 240 -3.61 -17.36 -5.98
N GLY A 241 -3.62 -16.52 -7.00
CA GLY A 241 -3.62 -16.93 -8.41
C GLY A 241 -4.91 -17.58 -8.92
N LYS A 242 -6.05 -17.37 -8.26
CA LYS A 242 -7.38 -17.83 -8.75
C LYS A 242 -8.14 -16.78 -9.59
N GLY A 243 -7.69 -15.54 -9.58
CA GLY A 243 -8.17 -14.46 -10.44
C GLY A 243 -7.07 -13.41 -10.65
N GLY A 244 -7.38 -12.32 -11.34
CA GLY A 244 -6.47 -11.18 -11.47
C GLY A 244 -5.11 -11.50 -12.10
N ARG A 245 -4.14 -10.62 -11.83
CA ARG A 245 -2.70 -10.78 -12.13
C ARG A 245 -1.88 -9.80 -11.29
N PHE A 246 -0.60 -10.09 -11.07
CA PHE A 246 0.34 -9.09 -10.58
C PHE A 246 0.58 -7.96 -11.60
N LEU A 247 1.04 -6.80 -11.11
CA LEU A 247 1.62 -5.77 -11.96
C LEU A 247 2.91 -6.31 -12.59
N ASN A 248 3.13 -5.94 -13.85
CA ASN A 248 4.33 -6.27 -14.62
C ASN A 248 5.03 -4.98 -15.10
N ASP A 249 6.21 -5.09 -15.72
CA ASP A 249 6.98 -3.92 -16.16
C ASP A 249 6.21 -3.03 -17.17
N TYR A 250 5.28 -3.55 -17.97
CA TYR A 250 4.46 -2.74 -18.87
C TYR A 250 3.52 -1.80 -18.12
N ASP A 251 2.85 -2.26 -17.05
CA ASP A 251 1.95 -1.40 -16.25
C ASP A 251 2.70 -0.20 -15.64
N ILE A 252 3.92 -0.46 -15.16
CA ILE A 252 4.82 0.57 -14.60
C ILE A 252 5.27 1.53 -15.69
N GLN A 253 5.81 1.02 -16.81
CA GLN A 253 6.32 1.87 -17.89
C GLN A 253 5.20 2.66 -18.59
N TRP A 254 4.00 2.08 -18.75
CA TRP A 254 2.83 2.80 -19.26
C TRP A 254 2.50 4.00 -18.34
N THR A 255 2.45 3.78 -17.02
CA THR A 255 2.16 4.84 -16.05
C THR A 255 3.25 5.92 -16.04
N LEU A 256 4.53 5.51 -15.98
CA LEU A 256 5.68 6.42 -16.06
C LEU A 256 5.80 7.15 -17.42
N SER A 257 5.18 6.63 -18.49
CA SER A 257 5.16 7.26 -19.81
C SER A 257 4.24 8.49 -19.90
N GLN A 258 3.23 8.59 -19.02
CA GLN A 258 2.14 9.56 -19.15
C GLN A 258 2.58 11.02 -18.97
N THR A 259 2.02 11.91 -19.78
CA THR A 259 2.22 13.37 -19.73
C THR A 259 0.98 14.15 -19.26
N LYS A 260 -0.17 13.47 -19.23
CA LYS A 260 -1.47 14.00 -18.81
C LYS A 260 -1.78 13.62 -17.37
N ILE A 261 -2.39 14.52 -16.60
CA ILE A 261 -2.74 14.23 -15.19
C ILE A 261 -3.90 13.24 -15.11
N GLU A 262 -4.87 13.36 -16.02
CA GLU A 262 -6.05 12.49 -16.12
C GLU A 262 -5.74 11.04 -16.50
N ASN A 263 -4.51 10.76 -16.96
CA ASN A 263 -4.04 9.40 -17.27
C ASN A 263 -3.36 8.71 -16.07
N VAL A 264 -3.22 9.39 -14.93
CA VAL A 264 -2.57 8.86 -13.72
C VAL A 264 -3.44 9.08 -12.49
N MET A 265 -4.08 10.25 -12.36
CA MET A 265 -5.16 10.49 -11.41
C MET A 265 -6.48 10.38 -12.21
N THR A 266 -7.03 9.18 -12.24
CA THR A 266 -7.93 8.71 -13.32
C THR A 266 -9.40 8.78 -12.95
N TYR A 267 -10.26 9.00 -13.95
CA TYR A 267 -11.71 8.91 -13.80
C TYR A 267 -12.17 7.46 -14.05
N THR A 268 -11.75 6.51 -13.22
CA THR A 268 -11.72 5.06 -13.57
C THR A 268 -13.09 4.46 -13.90
N LEU A 269 -14.17 4.90 -13.24
CA LEU A 269 -15.55 4.49 -13.52
C LEU A 269 -16.46 5.71 -13.74
N PRO A 270 -16.32 6.35 -14.92
CA PRO A 270 -17.11 7.51 -15.27
C PRO A 270 -18.51 7.10 -15.74
N SER A 271 -19.45 8.04 -15.75
CA SER A 271 -20.74 7.83 -16.41
C SER A 271 -20.65 8.08 -17.92
N ASP A 272 -21.66 7.62 -18.68
CA ASP A 272 -21.77 7.79 -20.13
C ASP A 272 -21.80 9.26 -20.61
N LYS A 273 -21.88 10.23 -19.69
CA LYS A 273 -21.84 11.68 -19.96
C LYS A 273 -20.44 12.28 -19.82
N CYS A 274 -19.49 11.56 -19.23
CA CYS A 274 -18.13 12.05 -19.07
C CYS A 274 -17.46 12.23 -20.45
N PRO A 275 -16.77 13.36 -20.70
CA PRO A 275 -16.04 13.57 -21.96
C PRO A 275 -14.74 12.75 -22.08
N TYR A 276 -14.40 11.94 -21.08
CA TYR A 276 -13.24 11.04 -21.08
C TYR A 276 -13.70 9.58 -21.20
N GLU A 277 -13.12 8.85 -22.15
CA GLU A 277 -13.30 7.41 -22.25
C GLU A 277 -12.43 6.66 -21.24
N VAL A 278 -12.90 5.51 -20.76
CA VAL A 278 -12.08 4.60 -19.94
C VAL A 278 -10.93 4.06 -20.76
N ASN A 279 -9.72 4.24 -20.24
CA ASN A 279 -8.54 3.52 -20.66
C ASN A 279 -8.28 2.37 -19.66
N TRP A 280 -7.86 1.20 -20.15
CA TRP A 280 -7.73 -0.03 -19.33
C TRP A 280 -6.32 -0.24 -18.79
N GLU A 281 -5.37 0.56 -19.27
CA GLU A 281 -4.00 0.64 -18.78
C GLU A 281 -3.84 1.66 -17.63
N TRP A 282 -4.87 2.47 -17.35
CA TRP A 282 -5.00 3.27 -16.13
C TRP A 282 -4.73 2.43 -14.88
N ILE A 283 -3.78 2.88 -14.06
CA ILE A 283 -3.14 2.12 -12.96
C ILE A 283 -4.10 1.52 -11.92
N GLU A 284 -5.31 2.06 -11.73
CA GLU A 284 -6.34 1.45 -10.87
C GLU A 284 -6.82 0.07 -11.38
N TRP A 285 -6.72 -0.24 -12.67
CA TRP A 285 -7.09 -1.55 -13.24
C TRP A 285 -6.05 -2.66 -12.97
N PRO A 286 -4.73 -2.50 -13.25
CA PRO A 286 -3.73 -3.47 -12.82
C PRO A 286 -3.59 -3.50 -11.28
N HIS A 287 -3.89 -2.41 -10.57
CA HIS A 287 -4.08 -2.41 -9.11
C HIS A 287 -5.21 -3.36 -8.67
N GLY A 288 -6.40 -3.24 -9.25
CA GLY A 288 -7.52 -4.14 -8.97
C GLY A 288 -7.22 -5.60 -9.36
N ASN A 289 -6.41 -5.83 -10.39
CA ASN A 289 -5.90 -7.15 -10.74
C ASN A 289 -5.00 -7.75 -9.64
N PHE A 290 -4.16 -6.96 -8.96
CA PHE A 290 -3.37 -7.47 -7.83
C PHE A 290 -4.28 -7.90 -6.68
N HIS A 291 -5.31 -7.09 -6.36
CA HIS A 291 -6.33 -7.45 -5.38
C HIS A 291 -7.03 -8.77 -5.74
N GLY A 292 -7.41 -8.95 -7.01
CA GLY A 292 -7.94 -10.22 -7.54
C GLY A 292 -6.94 -11.38 -7.51
N TYR A 293 -5.64 -11.12 -7.62
CA TYR A 293 -4.60 -12.15 -7.59
C TYR A 293 -4.28 -12.66 -6.19
N ILE A 294 -4.38 -11.82 -5.15
CA ILE A 294 -4.31 -12.31 -3.77
C ILE A 294 -5.62 -13.03 -3.39
N GLY A 295 -6.77 -12.50 -3.81
CA GLY A 295 -8.08 -13.10 -3.58
C GLY A 295 -8.52 -13.08 -2.11
N GLY A 296 -9.63 -13.74 -1.79
CA GLY A 296 -10.18 -13.77 -0.42
C GLY A 296 -10.56 -12.38 0.09
N ASP A 297 -10.06 -12.00 1.27
CA ASP A 297 -10.28 -10.68 1.87
C ASP A 297 -9.81 -9.55 0.94
N MET A 298 -8.68 -9.74 0.24
CA MET A 298 -8.11 -8.73 -0.67
C MET A 298 -9.00 -8.40 -1.88
N VAL A 299 -9.91 -9.27 -2.29
CA VAL A 299 -10.85 -9.03 -3.41
C VAL A 299 -12.28 -8.73 -2.95
N THR A 300 -12.59 -8.83 -1.65
CA THR A 300 -13.94 -8.60 -1.14
C THR A 300 -14.23 -7.10 -1.03
N MET A 301 -15.02 -6.59 -1.97
CA MET A 301 -15.29 -5.16 -2.14
C MET A 301 -16.42 -4.61 -1.26
N PHE A 302 -17.44 -5.41 -0.90
CA PHE A 302 -18.54 -4.96 -0.03
C PHE A 302 -19.02 -6.04 0.95
N PRO A 303 -19.05 -5.76 2.27
CA PRO A 303 -18.30 -4.68 2.94
C PRO A 303 -16.80 -4.84 2.65
N ASN A 304 -16.05 -3.75 2.51
CA ASN A 304 -14.68 -3.86 2.00
C ASN A 304 -13.75 -4.53 3.03
N LYS A 305 -13.17 -5.69 2.68
CA LYS A 305 -12.25 -6.44 3.57
C LYS A 305 -10.78 -6.26 3.22
N ALA A 306 -10.41 -5.53 2.16
CA ALA A 306 -9.07 -5.63 1.60
C ALA A 306 -7.95 -5.25 2.60
N ALA A 307 -8.17 -4.26 3.46
CA ALA A 307 -7.23 -3.86 4.50
C ALA A 307 -7.15 -4.81 5.72
N ASN A 308 -7.98 -5.88 5.80
CA ASN A 308 -7.77 -6.96 6.76
C ASN A 308 -6.40 -7.64 6.53
N ASP A 309 -6.00 -7.83 5.26
CA ASP A 309 -4.75 -8.48 4.88
C ASP A 309 -3.56 -7.49 4.90
N ILE A 310 -2.51 -7.85 5.63
CA ILE A 310 -1.28 -7.07 5.79
C ILE A 310 -0.61 -6.77 4.44
N ILE A 311 -0.77 -7.65 3.44
CA ILE A 311 -0.24 -7.45 2.07
C ILE A 311 -0.73 -6.12 1.47
N PHE A 312 -1.95 -5.66 1.83
CA PHE A 312 -2.51 -4.39 1.39
C PHE A 312 -1.51 -3.24 1.53
N PHE A 313 -0.90 -3.08 2.70
CA PHE A 313 -0.10 -1.90 3.02
C PHE A 313 1.24 -1.88 2.29
N PHE A 314 1.89 -3.04 2.15
CA PHE A 314 3.13 -3.17 1.39
C PHE A 314 2.89 -2.97 -0.12
N PHE A 315 1.76 -3.48 -0.64
CA PHE A 315 1.37 -3.27 -2.03
C PHE A 315 1.00 -1.82 -2.33
N HIS A 316 0.18 -1.18 -1.50
CA HIS A 316 -0.15 0.24 -1.66
C HIS A 316 1.05 1.17 -1.45
N SER A 317 2.05 0.77 -0.65
CA SER A 317 3.34 1.45 -0.59
C SER A 317 4.08 1.40 -1.93
N HIS A 318 4.00 0.29 -2.69
CA HIS A 318 4.55 0.22 -4.05
C HIS A 318 3.76 1.08 -5.04
N VAL A 319 2.42 1.01 -5.00
CA VAL A 319 1.54 1.84 -5.84
C VAL A 319 1.82 3.34 -5.62
N ASN A 320 2.04 3.76 -4.37
CA ASN A 320 2.47 5.12 -4.06
C ASN A 320 3.91 5.45 -4.51
N LYS A 321 4.83 4.47 -4.61
CA LYS A 321 6.14 4.66 -5.26
C LYS A 321 5.95 5.03 -6.73
N ILE A 322 5.14 4.27 -7.49
CA ILE A 322 4.88 4.54 -8.92
C ILE A 322 4.40 5.99 -9.13
N PHE A 323 3.52 6.47 -8.26
CA PHE A 323 3.05 7.86 -8.28
C PHE A 323 4.16 8.87 -7.95
N VAL A 324 4.95 8.62 -6.91
CA VAL A 324 6.09 9.49 -6.54
C VAL A 324 7.12 9.55 -7.67
N ASP A 325 7.47 8.42 -8.27
CA ASP A 325 8.37 8.30 -9.41
C ASP A 325 7.83 9.07 -10.62
N TRP A 326 6.55 8.86 -10.99
CA TRP A 326 5.90 9.61 -12.08
C TRP A 326 5.97 11.12 -11.83
N ARG A 327 5.64 11.59 -10.63
CA ARG A 327 5.68 13.01 -10.25
C ARG A 327 7.10 13.57 -10.28
N LEU A 328 8.11 12.78 -9.91
CA LEU A 328 9.53 13.17 -10.00
C LEU A 328 10.00 13.30 -11.45
N THR A 329 9.55 12.41 -12.34
CA THR A 329 9.90 12.43 -13.77
C THR A 329 9.12 13.47 -14.58
N ARG A 330 7.85 13.75 -14.24
CA ARG A 330 6.90 14.45 -15.13
C ARG A 330 6.44 15.83 -14.65
N GLN A 331 6.66 16.19 -13.39
CA GLN A 331 6.15 17.43 -12.82
C GLN A 331 7.26 18.25 -12.15
N THR A 332 7.30 19.54 -12.46
CA THR A 332 8.06 20.50 -11.64
C THR A 332 7.54 20.51 -10.20
N ARG A 333 8.40 20.86 -9.23
CA ARG A 333 8.05 20.88 -7.80
C ARG A 333 6.79 21.70 -7.48
N SER A 334 6.50 22.75 -8.26
CA SER A 334 5.26 23.55 -8.15
C SER A 334 4.03 22.84 -8.74
N GLN A 335 4.16 22.24 -9.95
CA GLN A 335 3.08 21.45 -10.53
C GLN A 335 2.66 20.29 -9.63
N ARG A 336 3.62 19.65 -8.94
CA ARG A 336 3.38 18.55 -8.01
C ARG A 336 2.32 18.85 -6.95
N GLU A 337 2.23 20.08 -6.45
CA GLU A 337 1.30 20.46 -5.37
C GLU A 337 0.02 21.14 -5.87
N ASN A 338 -0.01 21.52 -7.16
CA ASN A 338 -1.04 22.42 -7.69
C ASN A 338 -1.87 21.82 -8.82
N VAL A 339 -1.29 20.96 -9.64
CA VAL A 339 -1.98 20.27 -10.75
C VAL A 339 -2.79 19.12 -10.20
N TYR A 340 -4.06 19.08 -10.61
CA TYR A 340 -5.06 18.07 -10.28
C TYR A 340 -5.93 17.88 -11.54
N PRO A 341 -6.64 16.75 -11.70
CA PRO A 341 -7.72 16.63 -12.68
C PRO A 341 -8.83 17.69 -12.49
N ALA A 342 -9.79 17.73 -13.39
CA ALA A 342 -10.91 18.66 -13.31
C ALA A 342 -12.03 18.07 -12.44
N ASP A 343 -12.63 18.88 -11.57
CA ASP A 343 -13.75 18.51 -10.71
C ASP A 343 -15.02 18.25 -11.58
N LEU A 344 -15.21 17.01 -12.05
CA LEU A 344 -16.23 16.63 -13.05
C LEU A 344 -17.23 15.59 -12.49
N ALA A 345 -18.42 16.05 -12.10
CA ALA A 345 -19.45 15.21 -11.47
C ALA A 345 -20.02 14.07 -12.35
N ASP A 346 -19.88 14.17 -13.68
CA ASP A 346 -20.27 13.10 -14.61
C ASP A 346 -19.15 12.04 -14.78
N CYS A 347 -17.94 12.31 -14.30
CA CYS A 347 -16.75 11.46 -14.42
C CYS A 347 -16.35 10.77 -13.11
N GLU A 348 -16.65 11.36 -11.95
CA GLU A 348 -16.28 10.84 -10.64
C GLU A 348 -17.25 11.29 -9.53
N ASN A 349 -17.24 10.59 -8.39
CA ASN A 349 -17.94 11.03 -7.18
C ASN A 349 -17.34 12.36 -6.68
N PRO A 350 -18.14 13.41 -6.38
CA PRO A 350 -17.67 14.69 -5.82
C PRO A 350 -16.79 14.60 -4.56
N ALA A 351 -16.76 13.46 -3.86
CA ALA A 351 -15.78 13.17 -2.82
C ALA A 351 -14.31 13.15 -3.32
N HIS A 352 -14.07 12.97 -4.62
CA HIS A 352 -12.75 13.00 -5.27
C HIS A 352 -12.29 14.39 -5.69
N PHE A 353 -13.19 15.40 -5.70
CA PHE A 353 -12.87 16.76 -6.15
C PHE A 353 -11.69 17.38 -5.38
N ARG A 354 -10.87 18.16 -6.07
CA ARG A 354 -9.60 18.76 -5.60
C ARG A 354 -9.69 19.38 -4.21
N ASN A 355 -10.80 20.08 -3.94
CA ASN A 355 -11.02 20.86 -2.73
C ASN A 355 -12.01 20.22 -1.74
N ALA A 356 -12.56 19.04 -2.06
CA ALA A 356 -13.38 18.27 -1.12
C ALA A 356 -12.54 17.77 0.06
N THR A 357 -13.17 17.58 1.22
CA THR A 357 -12.54 16.97 2.39
C THR A 357 -12.14 15.53 2.03
N MET A 358 -10.86 15.21 2.19
CA MET A 358 -10.32 13.89 1.94
C MET A 358 -11.00 12.88 2.88
N SER A 359 -11.60 11.83 2.31
CA SER A 359 -12.49 10.94 3.06
C SER A 359 -11.80 10.34 4.28
N GLN A 360 -12.47 10.37 5.45
CA GLN A 360 -11.94 9.99 6.76
C GLN A 360 -10.71 10.77 7.28
N PHE A 361 -10.15 11.73 6.53
CA PHE A 361 -8.89 12.43 6.85
C PHE A 361 -9.04 13.93 7.15
N ALA A 362 -10.24 14.39 7.47
CA ALA A 362 -10.51 15.77 7.91
C ALA A 362 -9.50 16.28 8.96
N PRO A 363 -9.01 17.53 8.86
CA PRO A 363 -9.47 18.58 7.95
C PRO A 363 -8.79 18.62 6.57
N PHE A 364 -8.00 17.60 6.20
CA PHE A 364 -7.28 17.59 4.91
C PHE A 364 -8.27 17.55 3.74
N LYS A 365 -7.88 18.17 2.62
CA LYS A 365 -8.55 18.07 1.32
C LYS A 365 -7.78 17.13 0.40
N ASN A 366 -8.39 16.66 -0.69
CA ASN A 366 -7.69 15.75 -1.62
C ASN A 366 -6.36 16.34 -2.14
N ILE A 367 -6.31 17.65 -2.44
CA ILE A 367 -5.07 18.34 -2.81
C ILE A 367 -3.98 18.31 -1.72
N ASP A 368 -4.31 18.21 -0.44
CA ASP A 368 -3.31 18.10 0.65
C ASP A 368 -2.53 16.77 0.58
N GLY A 369 -3.06 15.74 -0.09
CA GLY A 369 -2.35 14.51 -0.41
C GLY A 369 -1.24 14.68 -1.45
N LEU A 370 -1.16 15.84 -2.10
CA LEU A 370 -0.15 16.16 -3.12
C LEU A 370 0.96 17.11 -2.64
N LYS A 371 1.06 17.44 -1.35
CA LYS A 371 2.20 18.22 -0.84
C LYS A 371 3.55 17.56 -1.13
N ASN A 372 4.63 18.33 -1.25
CA ASN A 372 5.98 17.78 -1.29
C ASN A 372 6.45 17.28 0.09
N ASP A 373 5.85 17.77 1.18
CA ASP A 373 6.22 17.46 2.58
C ASP A 373 6.36 15.94 2.88
N TYR A 374 5.55 15.11 2.21
CA TYR A 374 5.63 13.64 2.34
C TYR A 374 7.01 13.11 1.93
N THR A 375 7.53 13.52 0.77
CA THR A 375 8.82 13.08 0.22
C THR A 375 10.01 13.88 0.76
N ASP A 376 9.77 15.11 1.22
CA ASP A 376 10.82 15.97 1.78
C ASP A 376 11.12 15.60 3.25
N ASN A 377 10.08 15.32 4.05
CA ASN A 377 10.18 15.23 5.51
C ASN A 377 9.79 13.86 6.09
N MET A 378 8.83 13.13 5.48
CA MET A 378 8.23 11.94 6.09
C MET A 378 8.89 10.64 5.66
N TYR A 379 9.02 10.40 4.35
CA TYR A 379 9.60 9.18 3.78
C TYR A 379 10.41 9.45 2.51
N GLU A 380 11.21 8.47 2.09
CA GLU A 380 11.69 8.33 0.71
C GLU A 380 11.67 6.86 0.30
N TYR A 381 11.79 6.60 -1.00
CA TYR A 381 11.84 5.25 -1.56
C TYR A 381 13.25 4.90 -2.04
N VAL A 382 13.68 3.68 -1.79
CA VAL A 382 14.82 3.07 -2.49
C VAL A 382 14.30 2.46 -3.79
N ASP A 383 15.05 2.54 -4.89
CA ASP A 383 14.66 1.93 -6.16
C ASP A 383 14.66 0.40 -6.13
N LYS A 384 13.95 -0.21 -7.09
CA LYS A 384 13.81 -1.67 -7.13
C LYS A 384 15.17 -2.33 -7.39
N PRO A 385 15.46 -3.48 -6.76
CA PRO A 385 16.75 -4.15 -6.90
C PRO A 385 17.05 -4.49 -8.35
N ASN A 386 18.30 -4.28 -8.76
CA ASN A 386 18.81 -4.61 -10.06
C ASN A 386 19.99 -5.59 -9.94
N CYS A 387 20.37 -6.18 -11.07
CA CYS A 387 21.50 -7.10 -11.17
C CYS A 387 22.12 -6.99 -12.56
N THR A 388 23.25 -7.66 -12.77
CA THR A 388 23.97 -7.65 -14.05
C THR A 388 24.46 -9.06 -14.41
N ALA A 389 25.18 -9.18 -15.52
CA ALA A 389 25.87 -10.42 -15.88
C ALA A 389 26.85 -10.91 -14.79
N THR A 390 27.33 -10.04 -13.90
CA THR A 390 28.33 -10.38 -12.86
C THR A 390 27.94 -10.01 -11.42
N THR A 391 26.85 -9.28 -11.20
CA THR A 391 26.34 -8.93 -9.87
C THR A 391 24.95 -9.52 -9.63
N ASP A 392 24.69 -10.04 -8.44
CA ASP A 392 23.39 -10.55 -8.01
C ASP A 392 22.56 -9.48 -7.27
N CYS A 393 21.29 -9.80 -7.01
CA CYS A 393 20.27 -8.90 -6.48
C CYS A 393 20.43 -8.45 -5.02
N GLY A 394 21.51 -8.86 -4.33
CA GLY A 394 21.77 -8.45 -2.95
C GLY A 394 20.82 -9.03 -1.88
N SER A 395 20.00 -10.03 -2.20
CA SER A 395 19.05 -10.65 -1.26
C SER A 395 18.96 -12.17 -1.44
N ARG A 396 18.80 -12.91 -0.33
CA ARG A 396 18.54 -14.37 -0.32
C ARG A 396 17.14 -14.76 -0.85
N PHE A 397 16.25 -13.79 -1.03
CA PHE A 397 14.87 -13.95 -1.47
C PHE A 397 14.64 -13.59 -2.94
N LEU A 398 15.66 -13.07 -3.61
CA LEU A 398 15.63 -12.73 -5.03
C LEU A 398 16.70 -13.53 -5.77
N PHE A 399 16.56 -13.65 -7.09
CA PHE A 399 17.60 -14.17 -7.97
C PHE A 399 17.74 -13.27 -9.20
N CYS A 400 18.93 -13.26 -9.80
CA CYS A 400 19.16 -12.55 -11.05
C CYS A 400 18.77 -13.45 -12.23
N ASP A 401 17.67 -13.11 -12.90
CA ASP A 401 17.31 -13.65 -14.21
C ASP A 401 18.33 -13.15 -15.24
N ARG A 402 19.16 -14.07 -15.72
CA ARG A 402 20.16 -13.86 -16.79
C ARG A 402 19.79 -14.64 -18.06
N SER A 403 18.51 -14.99 -18.23
CA SER A 403 18.01 -15.70 -19.43
C SER A 403 17.83 -14.79 -20.65
N THR A 404 17.97 -13.48 -20.47
CA THR A 404 17.86 -12.46 -21.53
C THR A 404 19.03 -11.48 -21.50
N ASP A 405 19.24 -10.74 -22.59
CA ASP A 405 20.29 -9.71 -22.71
C ASP A 405 20.12 -8.52 -21.74
N ALA A 406 18.99 -8.44 -21.02
CA ALA A 406 18.72 -7.46 -19.97
C ALA A 406 18.52 -8.16 -18.61
N PRO A 407 19.59 -8.44 -17.86
CA PRO A 407 19.50 -9.07 -16.55
C PRO A 407 18.63 -8.28 -15.56
N ARG A 408 17.80 -8.98 -14.79
CA ARG A 408 16.82 -8.39 -13.86
C ARG A 408 16.64 -9.24 -12.61
N CYS A 409 16.22 -8.61 -11.53
CA CYS A 409 15.87 -9.31 -10.31
C CYS A 409 14.46 -9.87 -10.37
N LEU A 410 14.30 -11.13 -10.00
CA LEU A 410 13.01 -11.81 -9.83
C LEU A 410 12.92 -12.40 -8.41
N SER A 411 11.69 -12.61 -7.93
CA SER A 411 11.41 -13.28 -6.66
C SER A 411 11.84 -14.75 -6.70
N LYS A 412 12.35 -15.30 -5.60
CA LYS A 412 12.59 -16.74 -5.52
C LYS A 412 11.27 -17.51 -5.33
N VAL A 413 11.26 -18.73 -5.86
CA VAL A 413 10.19 -19.72 -5.75
C VAL A 413 10.36 -20.53 -4.46
N ARG A 414 9.28 -20.73 -3.72
CA ARG A 414 9.25 -21.50 -2.46
C ARG A 414 9.50 -23.01 -2.69
N PRO A 415 9.96 -23.76 -1.67
CA PRO A 415 9.97 -25.22 -1.73
C PRO A 415 8.63 -25.82 -2.14
N GLY A 416 8.67 -26.81 -3.04
CA GLY A 416 7.50 -27.41 -3.69
C GLY A 416 6.94 -26.63 -4.89
N GLY A 417 7.39 -25.40 -5.12
CA GLY A 417 6.92 -24.54 -6.21
C GLY A 417 7.54 -24.81 -7.58
N ASN A 418 6.91 -24.25 -8.61
CA ASN A 418 7.29 -24.40 -10.02
C ASN A 418 8.50 -23.52 -10.43
N CYS A 419 9.61 -24.16 -10.83
CA CYS A 419 10.84 -23.49 -11.31
C CYS A 419 11.11 -23.70 -12.82
N LYS A 420 10.10 -24.15 -13.57
CA LYS A 420 10.21 -24.45 -15.01
C LYS A 420 10.83 -23.33 -15.83
N GLY A 421 11.74 -23.67 -16.74
CA GLY A 421 12.43 -22.71 -17.60
C GLY A 421 13.64 -22.04 -16.96
N PHE A 422 13.84 -22.20 -15.64
CA PHE A 422 14.98 -21.69 -14.89
C PHE A 422 15.88 -22.79 -14.27
N PRO A 423 16.13 -23.95 -14.92
CA PRO A 423 16.74 -25.12 -14.27
C PRO A 423 18.19 -24.92 -13.78
N ASN A 424 18.91 -23.95 -14.35
CA ASN A 424 20.29 -23.62 -14.00
C ASN A 424 20.41 -22.27 -13.24
N ALA A 425 19.30 -21.67 -12.83
CA ALA A 425 19.30 -20.41 -12.08
C ALA A 425 19.06 -20.65 -10.59
N ASP A 426 19.46 -19.69 -9.75
CA ASP A 426 19.24 -19.69 -8.30
C ASP A 426 17.79 -19.31 -7.92
N ILE A 427 16.82 -19.81 -8.68
CA ILE A 427 15.38 -19.48 -8.55
C ILE A 427 14.76 -20.02 -7.26
N CYS A 428 15.29 -21.11 -6.69
CA CYS A 428 14.66 -21.81 -5.57
C CYS A 428 15.12 -21.29 -4.20
N TYR A 429 14.18 -20.88 -3.35
CA TYR A 429 14.45 -20.47 -1.98
C TYR A 429 14.70 -21.69 -1.07
N ASN A 430 15.86 -21.76 -0.42
CA ASN A 430 16.28 -22.86 0.47
C ASN A 430 16.08 -24.28 -0.11
N SER A 431 16.17 -24.40 -1.44
CA SER A 431 15.88 -25.61 -2.21
C SER A 431 16.58 -25.54 -3.58
N THR A 432 16.46 -26.56 -4.43
CA THR A 432 17.11 -26.62 -5.75
C THR A 432 16.11 -27.04 -6.82
N CYS A 433 16.21 -26.47 -8.02
CA CYS A 433 15.32 -26.83 -9.12
C CYS A 433 15.66 -28.24 -9.65
N VAL A 434 14.73 -29.17 -9.50
CA VAL A 434 14.86 -30.57 -9.93
C VAL A 434 13.56 -30.97 -10.63
N ASN A 435 13.65 -31.32 -11.91
CA ASN A 435 12.50 -31.70 -12.75
C ASN A 435 11.35 -30.66 -12.71
N ASP A 436 11.66 -29.40 -13.02
CA ASP A 436 10.74 -28.24 -12.97
C ASP A 436 10.17 -27.88 -11.56
N VAL A 437 10.60 -28.54 -10.47
CA VAL A 437 10.12 -28.28 -9.08
C VAL A 437 11.25 -27.90 -8.13
N CYS A 438 11.03 -26.92 -7.24
CA CYS A 438 11.97 -26.57 -6.17
C CYS A 438 11.97 -27.60 -5.04
N VAL A 439 12.92 -28.53 -5.03
CA VAL A 439 13.02 -29.61 -4.04
C VAL A 439 14.00 -29.24 -2.92
N VAL A 440 13.60 -29.42 -1.65
CA VAL A 440 14.53 -29.29 -0.52
C VAL A 440 15.54 -30.44 -0.58
N VAL A 441 16.75 -30.15 -1.04
CA VAL A 441 17.84 -31.12 -1.04
C VAL A 441 18.26 -31.33 0.42
N SER A 442 17.95 -32.51 0.97
CA SER A 442 18.41 -32.87 2.31
C SER A 442 19.94 -32.89 2.31
N THR A 443 20.54 -31.91 2.99
CA THR A 443 21.93 -31.98 3.42
C THR A 443 22.05 -33.08 4.48
N LYS A 444 22.17 -34.33 4.01
CA LYS A 444 22.84 -35.37 4.79
C LYS A 444 24.13 -34.74 5.30
N ALA A 445 24.25 -34.60 6.61
CA ALA A 445 25.39 -33.95 7.23
C ALA A 445 26.67 -34.65 6.73
N ALA A 446 27.42 -33.95 5.89
CA ALA A 446 28.73 -34.40 5.48
C ALA A 446 29.62 -34.23 6.71
N THR A 447 29.72 -35.29 7.52
CA THR A 447 30.67 -35.39 8.62
C THR A 447 32.08 -35.43 8.03
N ILE A 448 32.59 -34.26 7.65
CA ILE A 448 33.97 -34.06 7.22
C ILE A 448 34.81 -34.25 8.48
N THR A 449 35.27 -35.48 8.69
CA THR A 449 36.25 -35.82 9.72
C THR A 449 37.55 -35.11 9.39
N ALA A 450 37.70 -33.89 9.91
CA ALA A 450 38.85 -33.03 9.67
C ALA A 450 40.07 -33.54 10.45
N THR A 451 40.74 -34.56 9.92
CA THR A 451 42.00 -35.12 10.44
C THR A 451 43.15 -34.13 10.22
N SER A 452 43.13 -33.03 10.96
CA SER A 452 44.11 -31.95 10.85
C SER A 452 45.34 -32.23 11.73
N THR A 453 46.34 -32.88 11.16
CA THR A 453 47.62 -33.14 11.83
C THR A 453 48.51 -31.89 11.87
N VAL A 454 48.23 -30.99 12.81
CA VAL A 454 49.08 -29.83 13.09
C VAL A 454 50.26 -30.25 13.97
N LYS A 455 51.49 -30.11 13.47
CA LYS A 455 52.69 -30.23 14.31
C LYS A 455 52.81 -29.01 15.23
N MET A 456 52.84 -29.25 16.53
CA MET A 456 53.24 -28.26 17.52
C MET A 456 54.77 -28.18 17.61
N THR A 457 55.30 -26.97 17.82
CA THR A 457 56.70 -26.71 18.17
C THR A 457 56.73 -25.84 19.43
N GLU A 458 57.60 -26.15 20.39
CA GLU A 458 57.51 -25.67 21.77
C GLU A 458 58.11 -24.27 22.01
N LYS A 459 57.55 -23.51 22.97
CA LYS A 459 58.28 -22.98 24.16
C LYS A 459 57.30 -22.45 25.25
N PRO A 460 57.71 -22.13 26.50
CA PRO A 460 57.45 -23.07 27.60
C PRO A 460 56.72 -22.49 28.84
N SER A 461 56.35 -23.41 29.74
CA SER A 461 56.30 -23.39 31.23
C SER A 461 56.66 -22.06 31.97
N THR A 462 56.05 -21.69 33.10
CA THR A 462 55.88 -22.52 34.33
C THR A 462 54.75 -22.16 35.31
N LEU A 463 54.15 -23.22 35.89
CA LEU A 463 53.77 -23.41 37.32
C LEU A 463 52.63 -22.59 38.01
N THR A 464 51.54 -23.31 38.28
CA THR A 464 50.54 -23.17 39.37
C THR A 464 51.13 -23.53 40.77
N PRO A 465 50.51 -23.26 41.96
CA PRO A 465 49.23 -23.91 42.37
C PRO A 465 48.27 -23.27 43.43
N LYS A 466 46.97 -23.61 43.27
CA LYS A 466 45.91 -23.98 44.26
C LYS A 466 45.32 -23.04 45.35
N ILE A 467 43.98 -22.82 45.25
CA ILE A 467 42.86 -23.15 46.19
C ILE A 467 42.99 -22.71 47.68
N THR A 468 42.05 -21.97 48.31
CA THR A 468 40.86 -22.50 49.07
C THR A 468 39.86 -21.38 49.53
N GLU A 469 38.54 -21.67 49.53
CA GLU A 469 37.33 -21.13 50.26
C GLU A 469 37.30 -19.72 50.94
N VAL A 470 36.32 -18.81 50.69
CA VAL A 470 34.94 -18.64 51.28
C VAL A 470 34.94 -18.34 52.81
N PRO A 471 34.13 -17.43 53.45
CA PRO A 471 32.87 -16.73 53.05
C PRO A 471 32.76 -15.18 53.35
N THR A 472 31.52 -14.67 53.29
CA THR A 472 30.94 -13.30 53.50
C THR A 472 31.23 -12.51 54.80
N THR A 473 31.04 -11.18 54.76
CA THR A 473 30.38 -10.38 55.85
C THR A 473 29.89 -8.98 55.38
N LYS A 474 29.09 -8.27 56.19
CA LYS A 474 28.61 -6.87 55.99
C LYS A 474 29.03 -5.97 57.18
N ALA A 475 29.33 -4.68 56.99
CA ALA A 475 28.78 -3.54 57.79
C ALA A 475 29.39 -2.12 57.53
N ALA A 476 28.50 -1.14 57.38
CA ALA A 476 28.47 0.29 57.78
C ALA A 476 29.73 1.13 58.24
N ARG A 477 30.01 2.22 57.47
CA ARG A 477 29.80 3.67 57.81
C ARG A 477 30.51 4.33 59.04
N LEU A 478 31.36 5.37 58.80
CA LEU A 478 31.22 6.80 59.27
C LEU A 478 32.49 7.71 59.16
N THR A 479 32.33 8.95 58.64
CA THR A 479 33.06 10.24 58.92
C THR A 479 34.60 10.35 58.78
N GLU A 480 35.29 11.52 58.71
CA GLU A 480 35.02 12.95 59.02
C GLU A 480 35.34 13.97 57.88
N LYS A 481 35.50 15.28 58.20
CA LYS A 481 35.50 16.49 57.34
C LYS A 481 36.67 17.44 57.70
N PRO A 482 36.96 18.51 56.92
CA PRO A 482 36.74 19.88 57.45
C PRO A 482 36.31 20.96 56.43
N THR A 483 36.04 22.19 56.90
CA THR A 483 35.79 23.45 56.14
C THR A 483 36.03 24.64 57.10
N PRO A 484 36.31 25.87 56.62
CA PRO A 484 35.28 26.94 56.56
C PRO A 484 35.44 27.83 55.28
N THR A 485 34.68 28.90 54.99
CA THR A 485 33.81 29.79 55.79
C THR A 485 32.67 30.42 54.92
N THR A 486 31.55 30.83 55.55
CA THR A 486 30.39 31.60 55.00
C THR A 486 30.60 33.14 55.14
N PRO A 487 29.67 34.10 54.85
CA PRO A 487 28.17 34.16 54.88
C PRO A 487 27.52 34.78 53.57
N GLU A 488 26.25 35.20 53.36
CA GLU A 488 24.84 35.06 53.91
C GLU A 488 23.82 35.44 52.78
N VAL A 489 22.55 34.97 52.68
CA VAL A 489 21.23 35.45 53.25
C VAL A 489 20.81 36.87 52.75
N THR A 490 19.59 37.21 52.25
CA THR A 490 18.19 36.72 52.43
C THR A 490 17.25 36.89 51.19
N GLU A 491 16.07 36.22 51.22
CA GLU A 491 14.71 36.64 50.76
C GLU A 491 14.19 36.65 49.28
N GLU A 492 12.85 36.52 49.19
CA GLU A 492 11.88 36.53 48.06
C GLU A 492 10.92 37.77 48.27
N PRO A 493 9.72 37.99 47.65
CA PRO A 493 8.93 37.31 46.59
C PRO A 493 8.28 38.27 45.53
N THR A 494 7.28 37.77 44.77
CA THR A 494 6.14 38.52 44.11
C THR A 494 6.42 39.46 42.92
N SER A 495 5.48 39.78 41.99
CA SER A 495 4.11 39.28 41.68
C SER A 495 3.70 39.54 40.20
N THR A 496 2.49 39.09 39.82
CA THR A 496 1.82 39.18 38.50
C THR A 496 1.30 40.57 38.08
N VAL A 497 1.29 40.89 36.77
CA VAL A 497 0.28 41.76 36.10
C VAL A 497 0.06 41.33 34.62
N LYS A 498 -1.18 41.49 34.11
CA LYS A 498 -1.67 41.43 32.70
C LYS A 498 -2.35 42.81 32.43
N PRO A 499 -2.50 43.38 31.20
CA PRO A 499 -3.37 42.82 30.13
C PRO A 499 -3.09 43.29 28.65
N THR A 500 -4.03 42.98 27.72
CA THR A 500 -4.55 43.70 26.49
C THR A 500 -3.75 44.82 25.76
N GLU A 501 -3.96 45.15 24.46
CA GLU A 501 -4.88 44.72 23.37
C GLU A 501 -4.31 45.12 21.97
N LYS A 502 -5.04 44.77 20.87
CA LYS A 502 -5.09 45.39 19.51
C LYS A 502 -3.77 45.84 18.82
N GLN A 503 -3.38 45.34 17.64
CA GLN A 503 -4.09 45.29 16.34
C GLN A 503 -4.35 46.66 15.68
N THR A 504 -3.47 47.05 14.74
CA THR A 504 -3.77 47.98 13.64
C THR A 504 -3.03 47.54 12.35
N THR A 505 -3.61 47.80 11.19
CA THR A 505 -3.16 47.37 9.84
C THR A 505 -2.70 48.57 8.98
N VAL A 506 -2.46 48.31 7.68
CA VAL A 506 -2.18 49.28 6.58
C VAL A 506 -0.69 49.71 6.51
N THR A 507 0.16 49.19 5.62
CA THR A 507 0.15 49.06 4.13
C THR A 507 0.61 50.32 3.39
N SER A 508 1.88 50.32 2.95
CA SER A 508 2.41 50.92 1.69
C SER A 508 3.93 50.69 1.61
N ARG A 509 4.64 50.85 0.48
CA ARG A 509 4.40 50.56 -0.96
C ARG A 509 5.70 50.90 -1.70
N VAL A 510 6.42 49.89 -2.21
CA VAL A 510 7.45 49.92 -3.27
C VAL A 510 8.19 51.25 -3.58
N THR A 511 9.51 51.27 -3.34
CA THR A 511 10.47 51.95 -4.23
C THR A 511 11.86 51.29 -4.23
N GLU A 512 12.28 50.87 -5.42
CA GLU A 512 13.62 50.86 -6.06
C GLU A 512 14.95 50.55 -5.32
N LYS A 513 15.92 50.08 -6.12
CA LYS A 513 17.27 49.59 -5.80
C LYS A 513 18.30 50.66 -6.16
N PRO A 514 19.51 50.71 -5.53
CA PRO A 514 20.68 50.22 -6.28
C PRO A 514 21.85 49.60 -5.46
N THR A 515 22.38 48.49 -6.00
CA THR A 515 23.82 48.15 -6.16
C THR A 515 24.81 47.96 -4.98
N SER A 516 25.70 46.96 -5.14
CA SER A 516 26.97 46.69 -4.40
C SER A 516 26.86 46.05 -2.99
N THR A 517 27.77 45.18 -2.50
CA THR A 517 29.01 44.57 -3.07
C THR A 517 29.19 43.11 -2.56
N VAL A 518 30.17 42.38 -3.11
CA VAL A 518 30.42 40.93 -2.89
C VAL A 518 31.33 40.59 -1.69
N ARG A 519 30.97 39.55 -0.91
CA ARG A 519 31.92 38.52 -0.45
C ARG A 519 31.22 37.24 0.04
N VAL A 520 31.61 36.10 -0.52
CA VAL A 520 31.37 34.74 0.00
C VAL A 520 32.69 33.98 -0.14
N THR A 521 33.01 33.12 0.83
CA THR A 521 34.26 32.35 0.87
C THR A 521 33.95 30.88 0.57
N GLU A 522 34.72 30.25 -0.32
CA GLU A 522 34.70 28.80 -0.58
C GLU A 522 35.37 28.06 0.63
N VAL A 523 35.22 26.76 0.86
CA VAL A 523 35.85 25.56 0.21
C VAL A 523 35.52 24.36 1.14
N PRO A 524 35.48 23.05 0.75
CA PRO A 524 35.34 22.38 -0.56
C PRO A 524 34.13 21.41 -0.65
N THR A 525 33.88 20.88 -1.86
CA THR A 525 33.17 19.60 -2.09
C THR A 525 34.13 18.58 -2.71
N ILE A 526 34.03 17.29 -2.38
CA ILE A 526 34.92 16.24 -2.94
C ILE A 526 34.13 15.16 -3.70
N LEU A 527 34.48 15.03 -4.99
CA LEU A 527 34.29 13.95 -5.96
C LEU A 527 32.99 13.10 -5.94
N THR A 528 32.21 13.27 -7.01
CA THR A 528 31.59 12.14 -7.73
C THR A 528 32.32 11.97 -9.07
N THR A 529 32.71 10.75 -9.44
CA THR A 529 33.45 10.48 -10.68
C THR A 529 32.53 10.43 -11.91
N ARG A 530 32.95 11.09 -13.00
CA ARG A 530 32.29 10.95 -14.31
C ARG A 530 32.77 9.70 -15.03
N LEU A 531 31.85 8.97 -15.67
CA LEU A 531 32.17 8.15 -16.84
C LEU A 531 31.93 8.97 -18.12
N THR A 532 32.58 8.56 -19.21
CA THR A 532 32.71 9.35 -20.44
C THR A 532 31.71 8.95 -21.52
N GLU A 533 30.97 9.92 -22.04
CA GLU A 533 30.16 9.76 -23.24
C GLU A 533 31.05 9.65 -24.49
N LYS A 534 30.65 8.80 -25.44
CA LYS A 534 31.12 8.84 -26.84
C LYS A 534 29.98 9.29 -27.74
N PRO A 535 30.23 10.13 -28.76
CA PRO A 535 29.18 10.62 -29.64
C PRO A 535 28.66 9.51 -30.56
N ILE A 536 27.34 9.48 -30.77
CA ILE A 536 26.68 8.66 -31.80
C ILE A 536 26.32 9.58 -32.98
N THR A 537 26.75 9.18 -34.18
CA THR A 537 26.57 9.97 -35.40
C THR A 537 25.20 9.70 -36.03
N THR A 538 24.26 10.64 -35.91
CA THR A 538 22.94 10.53 -36.56
C THR A 538 23.01 10.95 -38.03
N THR A 539 23.06 9.98 -38.95
CA THR A 539 22.93 10.25 -40.39
C THR A 539 21.52 10.69 -40.75
N ARG A 540 21.41 11.83 -41.43
CA ARG A 540 20.14 12.48 -41.80
C ARG A 540 19.73 12.09 -43.22
N MET A 541 18.54 11.51 -43.40
CA MET A 541 17.87 11.40 -44.71
C MET A 541 16.79 12.47 -44.86
N VAL A 542 16.48 12.82 -46.12
CA VAL A 542 15.62 13.96 -46.48
C VAL A 542 14.69 13.58 -47.63
N ALA A 543 13.38 13.75 -47.42
CA ALA A 543 12.31 13.92 -48.42
C ALA A 543 11.09 14.43 -47.60
N GLU A 544 10.71 15.70 -47.64
CA GLU A 544 10.02 16.47 -48.70
C GLU A 544 8.50 16.56 -48.44
N ASN A 545 8.01 17.80 -48.28
CA ASN A 545 6.59 18.16 -48.18
C ASN A 545 6.07 18.61 -49.55
N PRO A 546 4.76 18.49 -49.81
CA PRO A 546 4.05 19.43 -50.66
C PRO A 546 2.99 20.26 -49.90
N THR A 547 3.28 21.55 -49.86
CA THR A 547 2.48 22.78 -49.71
C THR A 547 0.93 22.71 -49.75
N THR A 548 0.32 23.59 -48.94
CA THR A 548 -1.12 23.92 -48.86
C THR A 548 -1.72 24.60 -50.10
N THR A 549 -3.02 24.37 -50.35
CA THR A 549 -3.91 25.37 -50.98
C THR A 549 -5.37 25.19 -50.55
N THR A 550 -6.10 26.30 -50.38
CA THR A 550 -7.56 26.36 -50.13
C THR A 550 -8.15 27.43 -51.05
N PRO A 551 -9.39 27.26 -51.57
CA PRO A 551 -10.41 28.26 -51.23
C PRO A 551 -11.88 27.79 -51.17
N LYS A 552 -12.61 28.36 -50.20
CA LYS A 552 -14.01 28.87 -50.26
C LYS A 552 -15.23 27.97 -50.59
N THR A 553 -16.04 27.75 -49.54
CA THR A 553 -17.43 28.28 -49.38
C THR A 553 -18.64 27.65 -50.11
N MET A 554 -19.52 26.99 -49.30
CA MET A 554 -20.98 26.73 -49.49
C MET A 554 -21.39 25.86 -50.72
N GLU A 555 -22.57 25.20 -50.80
CA GLU A 555 -23.82 25.28 -50.02
C GLU A 555 -24.52 23.89 -49.85
N GLU A 556 -25.85 23.86 -49.69
CA GLU A 556 -26.72 22.84 -49.08
C GLU A 556 -27.03 21.50 -49.82
N THR A 557 -27.53 20.54 -49.02
CA THR A 557 -28.65 19.57 -49.29
C THR A 557 -28.51 18.19 -49.99
N THR A 558 -29.42 17.30 -49.54
CA THR A 558 -29.91 16.01 -50.08
C THR A 558 -29.08 14.71 -49.95
N THR A 559 -29.61 13.79 -49.15
CA THR A 559 -29.50 12.32 -49.35
C THR A 559 -30.53 11.87 -50.40
N PRO A 560 -30.30 10.78 -51.18
CA PRO A 560 -30.87 9.49 -50.75
C PRO A 560 -30.17 8.18 -51.20
N LYS A 561 -30.37 7.12 -50.40
CA LYS A 561 -30.48 5.68 -50.76
C LYS A 561 -29.43 4.99 -51.67
N LYS A 562 -28.58 4.20 -51.00
CA LYS A 562 -28.48 2.71 -51.13
C LYS A 562 -28.31 2.09 -52.53
N GLN A 563 -27.09 1.61 -52.81
CA GLN A 563 -26.87 0.39 -53.62
C GLN A 563 -25.57 -0.34 -53.19
N THR A 564 -25.44 -1.61 -53.60
CA THR A 564 -24.39 -2.56 -53.16
C THR A 564 -23.60 -3.06 -54.37
N PRO A 565 -22.27 -3.28 -54.25
CA PRO A 565 -21.53 -4.24 -55.06
C PRO A 565 -20.92 -5.38 -54.23
N SER A 566 -20.42 -6.41 -54.92
CA SER A 566 -20.20 -7.76 -54.37
C SER A 566 -18.76 -8.11 -53.97
N THR A 567 -18.69 -9.04 -53.02
CA THR A 567 -17.66 -10.06 -52.75
C THR A 567 -16.55 -10.25 -53.78
N GLN A 568 -15.30 -10.32 -53.29
CA GLN A 568 -14.33 -11.34 -53.72
C GLN A 568 -13.47 -11.76 -52.52
N THR A 569 -13.19 -13.06 -52.39
CA THR A 569 -12.44 -13.64 -51.27
C THR A 569 -11.43 -14.63 -51.82
N LEU A 570 -10.14 -14.41 -51.54
CA LEU A 570 -9.06 -15.31 -51.92
C LEU A 570 -8.70 -16.23 -50.76
N THR A 571 -8.50 -17.52 -51.06
CA THR A 571 -8.31 -18.58 -50.07
C THR A 571 -7.04 -19.34 -50.35
N MET A 572 -6.16 -19.49 -49.35
CA MET A 572 -5.18 -20.58 -49.29
C MET A 572 -5.20 -21.26 -47.92
N LYS A 573 -4.85 -22.55 -47.92
CA LYS A 573 -5.02 -23.47 -46.77
C LYS A 573 -3.67 -23.83 -46.18
N ILE A 574 -3.63 -24.10 -44.87
CA ILE A 574 -2.64 -25.00 -44.25
C ILE A 574 -3.43 -26.07 -43.45
N THR A 575 -2.89 -27.28 -43.36
CA THR A 575 -3.61 -28.53 -43.05
C THR A 575 -3.42 -29.02 -41.61
N LYS A 576 -4.41 -29.78 -41.11
CA LYS A 576 -4.29 -30.62 -39.89
C LYS A 576 -3.82 -32.04 -40.25
N PRO A 577 -3.02 -32.70 -39.38
CA PRO A 577 -3.01 -34.17 -39.24
C PRO A 577 -4.04 -34.65 -38.18
N PRO A 578 -4.45 -35.94 -38.18
CA PRO A 578 -5.49 -36.45 -37.28
C PRO A 578 -5.04 -37.57 -36.32
N THR A 579 -5.77 -37.77 -35.21
CA THR A 579 -6.22 -39.10 -34.73
C THR A 579 -7.29 -38.97 -33.63
N THR A 580 -7.96 -40.07 -33.26
CA THR A 580 -9.16 -40.05 -32.41
C THR A 580 -9.19 -41.24 -31.45
N ILE A 581 -9.31 -40.98 -30.15
CA ILE A 581 -9.63 -41.99 -29.11
C ILE A 581 -10.66 -41.38 -28.15
N LYS A 582 -11.66 -42.18 -27.73
CA LYS A 582 -12.72 -41.78 -26.78
C LYS A 582 -12.37 -42.17 -25.34
N PRO A 583 -12.76 -41.35 -24.34
CA PRO A 583 -13.10 -41.82 -23.00
C PRO A 583 -14.61 -42.12 -22.86
N THR A 584 -14.98 -42.87 -21.82
CA THR A 584 -16.36 -43.34 -21.52
C THR A 584 -17.08 -42.51 -20.46
N LYS A 585 -18.42 -42.61 -20.42
CA LYS A 585 -19.26 -42.04 -19.36
C LYS A 585 -19.09 -42.78 -18.02
N PRO A 586 -19.06 -42.08 -16.88
CA PRO A 586 -19.52 -42.61 -15.60
C PRO A 586 -21.06 -42.69 -15.53
N THR A 587 -21.60 -43.66 -14.82
CA THR A 587 -23.04 -43.84 -14.58
C THR A 587 -23.51 -43.14 -13.29
N SER A 588 -24.69 -42.52 -13.32
CA SER A 588 -25.35 -41.99 -12.12
C SER A 588 -26.09 -43.11 -11.37
N PHE A 589 -25.76 -43.32 -10.10
CA PHE A 589 -26.53 -44.20 -9.21
C PHE A 589 -27.59 -43.38 -8.46
N ILE A 590 -28.87 -43.79 -8.56
CA ILE A 590 -29.99 -43.14 -7.90
C ILE A 590 -30.38 -43.92 -6.64
N GLY A 591 -30.04 -43.37 -5.46
CA GLY A 591 -30.53 -43.85 -4.17
C GLY A 591 -31.88 -43.22 -3.82
N LYS A 592 -32.99 -43.93 -4.03
CA LYS A 592 -34.31 -43.54 -3.48
C LYS A 592 -34.42 -43.97 -2.02
N ILE A 593 -34.73 -43.05 -1.11
CA ILE A 593 -35.42 -43.36 0.15
C ILE A 593 -36.60 -42.40 0.31
N THR A 594 -37.74 -42.93 0.76
CA THR A 594 -39.04 -42.25 0.76
C THR A 594 -39.37 -41.53 2.06
N THR A 595 -40.08 -40.41 1.93
CA THR A 595 -40.74 -39.69 3.02
C THR A 595 -41.69 -40.59 3.83
N LYS A 596 -41.70 -40.45 5.15
CA LYS A 596 -42.79 -40.93 6.01
C LYS A 596 -43.03 -39.95 7.17
N ILE A 597 -44.30 -39.66 7.45
CA ILE A 597 -44.75 -38.67 8.45
C ILE A 597 -45.75 -39.37 9.40
N ILE A 598 -46.09 -38.70 10.51
CA ILE A 598 -47.16 -38.98 11.51
C ILE A 598 -46.72 -39.83 12.71
N GLY A 599 -46.95 -39.31 13.92
CA GLY A 599 -46.65 -40.00 15.19
C GLY A 599 -46.59 -39.10 16.44
N THR A 600 -47.66 -38.37 16.77
CA THR A 600 -47.71 -37.45 17.94
C THR A 600 -48.11 -38.13 19.25
N THR A 601 -47.48 -37.78 20.39
CA THR A 601 -48.17 -37.24 21.60
C THR A 601 -47.23 -36.80 22.75
N LYS A 602 -47.62 -35.71 23.44
CA LYS A 602 -47.55 -35.35 24.89
C LYS A 602 -46.50 -36.06 25.79
N LYS A 603 -45.84 -35.37 26.74
CA LYS A 603 -46.45 -34.52 27.80
C LYS A 603 -45.37 -33.72 28.58
N SER A 604 -45.70 -32.50 29.06
CA SER A 604 -45.19 -31.75 30.27
C SER A 604 -43.67 -31.72 30.61
N GLU A 605 -43.05 -30.63 31.10
CA GLU A 605 -43.45 -29.76 32.24
C GLU A 605 -43.04 -28.26 32.11
N LYS A 606 -43.09 -27.50 33.22
CA LYS A 606 -43.12 -26.03 33.30
C LYS A 606 -41.79 -25.35 33.70
N THR A 607 -41.54 -24.23 33.04
CA THR A 607 -40.87 -22.98 33.50
C THR A 607 -40.23 -22.88 34.90
N THR A 608 -39.01 -22.34 34.93
CA THR A 608 -38.59 -21.29 35.88
C THR A 608 -37.64 -20.29 35.19
N LYS A 609 -37.65 -19.03 35.64
CA LYS A 609 -36.70 -17.96 35.24
C LYS A 609 -35.78 -17.64 36.43
N ASN A 610 -34.52 -17.27 36.18
CA ASN A 610 -33.97 -15.97 36.60
C ASN A 610 -32.52 -15.72 36.13
N PRO A 611 -32.07 -14.44 36.08
CA PRO A 611 -30.74 -14.06 35.60
C PRO A 611 -29.71 -13.94 36.73
N ILE A 612 -28.41 -13.91 36.38
CA ILE A 612 -27.30 -13.60 37.29
C ILE A 612 -26.79 -12.17 37.03
N LYS A 613 -26.43 -11.47 38.11
CA LYS A 613 -25.99 -10.06 38.10
C LYS A 613 -24.47 -9.92 37.97
N LYS A 614 -24.04 -8.69 37.64
CA LYS A 614 -22.68 -8.17 37.88
C LYS A 614 -22.14 -8.57 39.26
N LYS A 615 -20.82 -8.72 39.35
CA LYS A 615 -20.07 -8.48 40.59
C LYS A 615 -18.83 -7.64 40.27
N GLU A 616 -18.69 -6.52 40.99
CA GLU A 616 -17.47 -5.73 41.03
C GLU A 616 -16.54 -6.30 42.10
N MET A 617 -15.23 -6.07 41.97
CA MET A 617 -14.30 -6.19 43.10
C MET A 617 -13.13 -5.22 42.91
N TYR A 618 -12.80 -4.50 43.97
CA TYR A 618 -11.75 -3.47 43.99
C TYR A 618 -10.65 -3.89 44.98
N VAL A 619 -9.39 -3.70 44.58
CA VAL A 619 -8.22 -3.33 45.42
C VAL A 619 -7.92 -4.17 46.68
N HIS A 620 -6.78 -4.89 46.66
CA HIS A 620 -5.59 -4.53 47.48
C HIS A 620 -4.41 -5.52 47.31
N LYS A 621 -3.39 -5.14 46.54
CA LYS A 621 -2.03 -4.79 47.03
C LYS A 621 -1.12 -4.37 45.87
#